data_AF-A0A2D5XRW6-F1
#
_entry.id   AF-A0A2D5XRW6-F1
#
_cell.length_a   1.000
_cell.length_b   1.000
_cell.length_c   1.000
_cell.angle_alpha   90.00
_cell.angle_beta   90.00
_cell.angle_gamma   90.00
#
_symmetry.space_group_name_H-M   'P 1'
#
loop_
_entity.id
_entity.type
_entity.pdbx_description
1 polymer ?
#
loop_
_entity_poly.entity_id
_entity_poly.type
_entity_poly.pdbx_seq_one_letter_code
_entity_poly.pdbx_strand_id
1 'polypeptide(L)'
;MNERKLWMVWIGLALAVAAAIGLWTGSDVEPGIVAAAQEHQDSGSQAPVLLFSEDAEPHLRVVDSAPDAPPEVMPDDDELIAALRALGSLDEYTRGDVPGIEARVNKLTLAVITPIGRLQRAIELLTNGRLTEDPTLASAPERGALRGLVLGSLIHRHGQRSGSKLRAGNPEPVVALALEGAPTWTEPVRGRLLHLAEAFSTEKGRFLTGRHIRHVVELRALHPDIGPFYSTLLGYILKDMPKVDQQLLLDILQGDQEDPLLVRLALEQLFGQGKDQLAMGLARVFLTGQDTPPRLRSAVLKAVASAAPMDMALDCSQEFSKGSELGLALALSYRAGGQEAVLERYSALVMAGSEPEFRRLLISGVSDPSVLLGVAETDPEPKVRGQALITASGLLEFKSQDECLGLLESSLDLPPDDPTGLPPHYTAMAVTNITRRNMASSDPLFKRSIRLFEDLLERGTLDESAKSRVHAELDRLGISH
;
A
#
# COMPACT_ATOMS: atom_id res chain seq x y z
N MET A 1 -10.35 -54.88 2.80
CA MET A 1 -9.49 -54.04 3.66
C MET A 1 -9.94 -52.60 3.42
N ASN A 2 -10.57 -51.95 4.41
CA ASN A 2 -11.39 -50.74 4.20
C ASN A 2 -10.54 -49.47 3.98
N GLU A 3 -10.90 -48.68 2.97
CA GLU A 3 -10.33 -47.36 2.62
C GLU A 3 -10.28 -46.36 3.80
N ARG A 4 -11.19 -46.51 4.78
CA ARG A 4 -11.17 -45.76 6.04
C ARG A 4 -9.91 -45.99 6.89
N LYS A 5 -9.31 -47.18 6.84
CA LYS A 5 -8.05 -47.46 7.55
C LYS A 5 -6.85 -46.88 6.82
N LEU A 6 -6.92 -46.74 5.50
CA LEU A 6 -5.87 -46.08 4.70
C LEU A 6 -5.85 -44.57 4.98
N TRP A 7 -7.03 -43.94 5.05
CA TRP A 7 -7.17 -42.51 5.38
C TRP A 7 -6.68 -42.14 6.79
N MET A 8 -6.94 -42.97 7.80
CA MET A 8 -6.43 -42.73 9.16
C MET A 8 -4.91 -42.91 9.27
N VAL A 9 -4.31 -43.78 8.44
CA VAL A 9 -2.84 -43.95 8.37
C VAL A 9 -2.18 -42.72 7.72
N TRP A 10 -2.78 -42.12 6.70
CA TRP A 10 -2.26 -40.89 6.08
C TRP A 10 -2.38 -39.65 6.99
N ILE A 11 -3.48 -39.52 7.74
CA ILE A 11 -3.66 -38.45 8.74
C ILE A 11 -2.67 -38.63 9.90
N GLY A 12 -2.46 -39.87 10.36
CA GLY A 12 -1.45 -40.18 11.37
C GLY A 12 -0.01 -39.92 10.90
N LEU A 13 0.30 -40.19 9.63
CA LEU A 13 1.61 -39.94 9.04
C LEU A 13 1.90 -38.44 8.87
N ALA A 14 0.90 -37.63 8.48
CA ALA A 14 1.02 -36.18 8.37
C ALA A 14 1.26 -35.52 9.75
N LEU A 15 0.58 -36.00 10.79
CA LEU A 15 0.76 -35.52 12.17
C LEU A 15 2.12 -35.96 12.76
N ALA A 16 2.62 -37.15 12.40
CA ALA A 16 3.94 -37.61 12.82
C ALA A 16 5.09 -36.85 12.12
N VAL A 17 4.92 -36.44 10.86
CA VAL A 17 5.90 -35.61 10.14
C VAL A 17 5.94 -34.18 10.71
N ALA A 18 4.79 -33.60 11.06
CA ALA A 18 4.73 -32.30 11.74
C ALA A 18 5.38 -32.33 13.14
N ALA A 19 5.24 -33.43 13.88
CA ALA A 19 5.88 -33.63 15.19
C ALA A 19 7.41 -33.88 15.07
N ALA A 20 7.86 -34.57 14.02
CA ALA A 20 9.29 -34.81 13.77
C ALA A 20 10.05 -33.54 13.35
N ILE A 21 9.39 -32.60 12.65
CA ILE A 21 9.96 -31.30 12.28
C ILE A 21 10.08 -30.40 13.52
N GLY A 22 9.13 -30.46 14.45
CA GLY A 22 9.20 -29.74 15.74
C GLY A 22 10.25 -30.27 16.73
N LEU A 23 10.71 -31.51 16.55
CA LEU A 23 11.75 -32.14 17.39
C LEU A 23 13.18 -31.93 16.85
N TRP A 24 13.36 -31.30 15.69
CA TRP A 24 14.67 -31.12 15.05
C TRP A 24 15.30 -29.73 15.27
N THR A 25 14.56 -28.75 15.80
CA THR A 25 15.05 -27.37 15.99
C THR A 25 15.44 -27.02 17.43
N GLY A 26 15.95 -27.98 18.21
CA GLY A 26 16.25 -27.82 19.64
C GLY A 26 17.30 -26.74 20.01
N SER A 27 17.05 -26.10 21.17
CA SER A 27 17.95 -25.54 22.21
C SER A 27 18.95 -24.42 21.82
N ASP A 28 18.88 -23.20 22.39
CA ASP A 28 19.18 -22.73 23.78
C ASP A 28 20.67 -22.68 24.15
N VAL A 29 21.24 -21.47 24.32
CA VAL A 29 22.21 -21.07 25.39
C VAL A 29 22.22 -19.53 25.56
N GLU A 30 21.86 -19.06 26.76
CA GLU A 30 22.17 -17.72 27.32
C GLU A 30 23.50 -17.78 28.14
N PRO A 31 24.26 -16.67 28.37
CA PRO A 31 23.97 -15.83 29.54
C PRO A 31 24.39 -14.34 29.47
N GLY A 32 23.55 -13.46 30.06
CA GLY A 32 24.02 -12.56 31.12
C GLY A 32 24.17 -11.05 30.87
N ILE A 33 23.35 -10.29 31.63
CA ILE A 33 23.53 -8.93 32.21
C ILE A 33 23.00 -7.75 31.34
N VAL A 34 21.76 -7.26 31.53
CA VAL A 34 21.23 -6.37 32.61
C VAL A 34 21.95 -5.01 32.62
N ALA A 35 21.36 -3.82 32.52
CA ALA A 35 19.99 -3.34 32.44
C ALA A 35 20.01 -1.86 32.03
N ALA A 36 18.96 -1.42 31.34
CA ALA A 36 18.25 -0.18 31.63
C ALA A 36 16.84 -0.34 31.05
N ALA A 37 15.94 -0.79 31.92
CA ALA A 37 14.53 -0.97 31.63
C ALA A 37 13.75 0.36 31.80
N GLN A 38 12.49 0.32 31.38
CA GLN A 38 11.37 1.07 31.95
C GLN A 38 11.20 2.54 31.55
N GLU A 39 10.61 2.76 30.37
CA GLU A 39 9.33 3.47 30.25
C GLU A 39 8.69 3.14 28.88
N HIS A 40 7.36 3.16 28.81
CA HIS A 40 6.50 2.75 27.68
C HIS A 40 6.20 1.26 27.50
N GLN A 41 5.62 0.70 28.57
CA GLN A 41 4.59 -0.32 28.45
C GLN A 41 3.23 0.40 28.62
N ASP A 42 2.69 0.94 27.52
CA ASP A 42 1.26 1.28 27.37
C ASP A 42 0.96 1.66 25.91
N SER A 43 0.58 0.67 25.11
CA SER A 43 -0.44 0.78 24.05
C SER A 43 -0.55 -0.57 23.35
N GLY A 44 -1.56 -1.33 23.76
CA GLY A 44 -1.94 -2.56 23.10
C GLY A 44 -2.48 -2.29 21.70
N SER A 45 -1.89 -2.94 20.70
CA SER A 45 -2.50 -3.19 19.41
C SER A 45 -2.24 -4.63 19.03
N GLN A 46 -3.12 -5.54 19.47
CA GLN A 46 -3.17 -6.91 18.99
C GLN A 46 -4.38 -7.03 18.05
N ALA A 47 -4.11 -7.52 16.84
CA ALA A 47 -5.08 -7.71 15.77
C ALA A 47 -6.23 -8.67 16.18
N PRO A 48 -7.46 -8.46 15.69
CA PRO A 48 -8.57 -9.37 15.94
C PRO A 48 -8.36 -10.69 15.19
N VAL A 49 -8.26 -11.79 15.92
CA VAL A 49 -8.30 -13.17 15.39
C VAL A 49 -9.75 -13.48 14.99
N LEU A 50 -10.01 -13.58 13.69
CA LEU A 50 -11.23 -14.18 13.15
C LEU A 50 -11.04 -15.70 13.16
N LEU A 51 -11.90 -16.44 13.88
CA LEU A 51 -11.98 -17.90 13.77
C LEU A 51 -12.66 -18.28 12.45
N PHE A 52 -11.89 -18.24 11.37
CA PHE A 52 -12.01 -19.15 10.25
C PHE A 52 -10.58 -19.55 9.89
N SER A 53 -10.21 -20.80 10.17
CA SER A 53 -8.94 -21.36 9.71
C SER A 53 -8.86 -21.18 8.19
N GLU A 54 -7.73 -20.65 7.69
CA GLU A 54 -7.48 -20.38 6.27
C GLU A 54 -7.64 -21.64 5.38
N ASP A 55 -7.68 -22.84 5.98
CA ASP A 55 -7.85 -24.13 5.31
C ASP A 55 -9.21 -24.81 5.55
N ALA A 56 -10.11 -24.24 6.37
CA ALA A 56 -11.42 -24.82 6.63
C ALA A 56 -12.45 -24.35 5.59
N GLU A 57 -12.94 -25.25 4.74
CA GLU A 57 -14.17 -24.99 4.00
C GLU A 57 -15.29 -24.62 4.99
N PRO A 58 -16.12 -23.59 4.71
CA PRO A 58 -17.26 -23.29 5.54
C PRO A 58 -18.28 -24.44 5.41
N HIS A 59 -18.22 -25.40 6.33
CA HIS A 59 -19.21 -26.47 6.45
C HIS A 59 -20.49 -25.95 7.11
N LEU A 60 -21.17 -25.01 6.44
CA LEU A 60 -22.55 -24.64 6.78
C LEU A 60 -23.47 -25.80 6.37
N ARG A 61 -23.78 -26.69 7.32
CA ARG A 61 -24.85 -27.69 7.17
C ARG A 61 -26.21 -26.98 7.21
N VAL A 62 -26.75 -26.69 6.03
CA VAL A 62 -28.13 -26.20 5.88
C VAL A 62 -29.07 -27.38 6.07
N VAL A 63 -29.89 -27.33 7.13
CA VAL A 63 -30.99 -28.28 7.34
C VAL A 63 -32.06 -28.01 6.28
N ASP A 64 -32.50 -29.06 5.58
CA ASP A 64 -33.48 -29.01 4.50
C ASP A 64 -34.69 -28.11 4.84
N SER A 65 -34.80 -26.97 4.14
CA SER A 65 -36.01 -26.15 4.15
C SER A 65 -36.98 -26.65 3.06
N ALA A 66 -38.27 -26.71 3.38
CA ALA A 66 -39.32 -27.29 2.54
C ALA A 66 -39.48 -26.56 1.18
N PRO A 67 -39.88 -27.27 0.10
CA PRO A 67 -39.86 -26.76 -1.27
C PRO A 67 -40.93 -25.71 -1.64
N ASP A 68 -41.81 -25.31 -0.71
CA ASP A 68 -42.92 -24.36 -0.96
C ASP A 68 -42.89 -23.19 0.04
N ALA A 69 -41.83 -22.38 0.01
CA ALA A 69 -41.83 -21.12 0.74
C ALA A 69 -42.74 -20.09 0.03
N PRO A 70 -43.72 -19.46 0.71
CA PRO A 70 -44.56 -18.40 0.15
C PRO A 70 -43.73 -17.22 -0.38
N PRO A 71 -44.30 -16.35 -1.25
CA PRO A 71 -43.60 -15.16 -1.74
C PRO A 71 -42.99 -14.39 -0.57
N GLU A 72 -41.72 -14.04 -0.72
CA GLU A 72 -40.89 -13.47 0.33
C GLU A 72 -41.51 -12.14 0.79
N VAL A 73 -42.25 -12.19 1.90
CA VAL A 73 -42.79 -10.98 2.54
C VAL A 73 -41.57 -10.21 3.05
N MET A 74 -41.35 -9.02 2.50
CA MET A 74 -40.30 -8.11 2.97
C MET A 74 -40.45 -7.94 4.48
N PRO A 75 -39.43 -8.25 5.29
CA PRO A 75 -39.52 -8.08 6.74
C PRO A 75 -39.76 -6.62 7.08
N ASP A 76 -40.36 -6.42 8.25
CA ASP A 76 -40.37 -5.14 8.91
C ASP A 76 -38.93 -4.63 9.10
N ASP A 77 -38.70 -3.34 8.83
CA ASP A 77 -37.37 -2.73 8.92
C ASP A 77 -36.81 -2.90 10.35
N ASP A 78 -37.67 -2.82 11.37
CA ASP A 78 -37.28 -2.97 12.77
C ASP A 78 -36.77 -4.38 13.09
N GLU A 79 -37.39 -5.41 12.50
CA GLU A 79 -36.94 -6.80 12.64
C GLU A 79 -35.57 -7.00 11.98
N LEU A 80 -35.38 -6.45 10.77
CA LEU A 80 -34.11 -6.51 10.06
C LEU A 80 -33.01 -5.76 10.82
N ILE A 81 -33.27 -4.55 11.32
CA ILE A 81 -32.32 -3.77 12.13
C ILE A 81 -31.93 -4.55 13.40
N ALA A 82 -32.89 -5.18 14.09
CA ALA A 82 -32.60 -6.00 15.25
C ALA A 82 -31.70 -7.20 14.92
N ALA A 83 -31.94 -7.86 13.78
CA ALA A 83 -31.10 -8.96 13.30
C ALA A 83 -29.68 -8.49 12.91
N LEU A 84 -29.56 -7.36 12.23
CA LEU A 84 -28.28 -6.74 11.87
C LEU A 84 -27.49 -6.34 13.12
N ARG A 85 -28.14 -5.71 14.10
CA ARG A 85 -27.51 -5.37 15.39
C ARG A 85 -26.96 -6.61 16.07
N ALA A 86 -27.75 -7.69 16.16
CA ALA A 86 -27.29 -8.95 16.72
C ALA A 86 -26.09 -9.55 15.96
N LEU A 87 -26.08 -9.45 14.62
CA LEU A 87 -24.98 -9.93 13.77
C LEU A 87 -23.69 -9.10 13.93
N GLY A 88 -23.80 -7.78 14.10
CA GLY A 88 -22.66 -6.88 14.27
C GLY A 88 -22.12 -6.77 15.70
N SER A 89 -22.88 -7.22 16.70
CA SER A 89 -22.40 -7.37 18.09
C SER A 89 -21.60 -8.66 18.33
N LEU A 90 -21.54 -9.58 17.36
CA LEU A 90 -20.82 -10.86 17.53
C LEU A 90 -19.32 -10.70 17.80
N ASP A 91 -18.71 -9.58 17.41
CA ASP A 91 -17.29 -9.27 17.68
C ASP A 91 -16.98 -9.19 19.18
N GLU A 92 -17.97 -8.84 19.98
CA GLU A 92 -17.86 -8.75 21.44
C GLU A 92 -17.97 -10.12 22.11
N TYR A 93 -18.62 -11.08 21.44
CA TYR A 93 -18.87 -12.43 21.97
C TYR A 93 -17.78 -13.45 21.58
N THR A 94 -17.01 -13.19 20.52
CA THR A 94 -15.96 -14.11 20.03
C THR A 94 -14.70 -14.18 20.90
N ARG A 95 -14.61 -13.40 21.99
CA ARG A 95 -13.52 -13.51 22.97
C ARG A 95 -13.74 -14.57 24.05
N GLY A 96 -14.95 -15.15 24.13
CA GLY A 96 -15.26 -16.24 25.05
C GLY A 96 -15.65 -17.49 24.29
N ASP A 97 -15.15 -18.64 24.72
CA ASP A 97 -15.55 -19.96 24.19
C ASP A 97 -16.97 -20.28 24.71
N VAL A 98 -17.98 -19.58 24.18
CA VAL A 98 -19.37 -19.68 24.60
C VAL A 98 -20.03 -20.83 23.83
N PRO A 99 -20.43 -21.93 24.51
CA PRO A 99 -21.09 -23.05 23.85
C PRO A 99 -22.34 -22.60 23.09
N GLY A 100 -22.45 -22.99 21.82
CA GLY A 100 -23.60 -22.67 20.96
C GLY A 100 -23.52 -21.33 20.22
N ILE A 101 -22.42 -20.57 20.35
CA ILE A 101 -22.21 -19.34 19.58
C ILE A 101 -22.26 -19.61 18.07
N GLU A 102 -21.68 -20.70 17.60
CA GLU A 102 -21.67 -21.09 16.19
C GLU A 102 -23.08 -21.32 15.63
N ALA A 103 -23.94 -22.03 16.37
CA ALA A 103 -25.33 -22.26 15.98
C ALA A 103 -26.13 -20.95 15.91
N ARG A 104 -25.87 -20.03 16.85
CA ARG A 104 -26.48 -18.69 16.87
C ARG A 104 -25.99 -17.81 15.72
N VAL A 105 -24.69 -17.83 15.43
CA VAL A 105 -24.07 -17.12 14.29
C VAL A 105 -24.65 -17.66 12.99
N ASN A 106 -24.74 -18.97 12.82
CA ASN A 106 -25.32 -19.59 11.62
C ASN A 106 -26.80 -19.22 11.45
N LYS A 107 -27.59 -19.25 12.53
CA LYS A 107 -29.00 -18.85 12.47
C LYS A 107 -29.19 -17.37 12.09
N LEU A 108 -28.43 -16.47 12.70
CA LEU A 108 -28.50 -15.02 12.43
C LEU A 108 -28.01 -14.71 11.02
N THR A 109 -26.90 -15.31 10.61
CA THR A 109 -26.34 -15.24 9.26
C THR A 109 -27.42 -15.65 8.25
N LEU A 110 -28.00 -16.86 8.36
CA LEU A 110 -29.04 -17.31 7.43
C LEU A 110 -30.28 -16.40 7.42
N ALA A 111 -30.71 -15.88 8.57
CA ALA A 111 -31.86 -14.98 8.65
C ALA A 111 -31.66 -13.64 7.90
N VAL A 112 -30.43 -13.13 7.86
CA VAL A 112 -30.07 -11.88 7.16
C VAL A 112 -29.69 -12.14 5.70
N ILE A 113 -28.99 -13.23 5.42
CA ILE A 113 -28.29 -13.46 4.15
C ILE A 113 -29.08 -14.29 3.15
N THR A 114 -29.90 -15.23 3.60
CA THR A 114 -30.57 -16.18 2.69
C THR A 114 -31.51 -15.45 1.72
N PRO A 115 -32.35 -14.50 2.17
CA PRO A 115 -33.06 -13.59 1.28
C PRO A 115 -32.13 -12.53 0.66
N ILE A 116 -31.94 -12.56 -0.66
CA ILE A 116 -31.16 -11.51 -1.34
C ILE A 116 -31.83 -10.12 -1.17
N GLY A 117 -33.17 -10.08 -1.10
CA GLY A 117 -33.93 -8.86 -0.84
C GLY A 117 -33.66 -8.25 0.53
N ARG A 118 -33.36 -9.07 1.56
CA ARG A 118 -32.96 -8.55 2.88
C ARG A 118 -31.58 -7.93 2.86
N LEU A 119 -30.66 -8.48 2.07
CA LEU A 119 -29.34 -7.89 1.87
C LEU A 119 -29.45 -6.54 1.14
N GLN A 120 -30.24 -6.48 0.05
CA GLN A 120 -30.51 -5.23 -0.65
C GLN A 120 -31.10 -4.18 0.31
N ARG A 121 -32.12 -4.57 1.09
CA ARG A 121 -32.73 -3.68 2.06
C ARG A 121 -31.76 -3.22 3.16
N ALA A 122 -30.88 -4.11 3.64
CA ALA A 122 -29.85 -3.74 4.62
C ALA A 122 -28.88 -2.69 4.05
N ILE A 123 -28.49 -2.82 2.79
CA ILE A 123 -27.66 -1.82 2.10
C ILE A 123 -28.42 -0.50 1.92
N GLU A 124 -29.70 -0.52 1.53
CA GLU A 124 -30.51 0.70 1.47
C GLU A 124 -30.61 1.40 2.83
N LEU A 125 -30.85 0.65 3.92
CA LEU A 125 -30.90 1.21 5.27
C LEU A 125 -29.56 1.81 5.68
N LEU A 126 -28.44 1.16 5.31
CA LEU A 126 -27.09 1.67 5.54
C LEU A 126 -26.84 2.97 4.76
N THR A 127 -27.14 2.98 3.47
CA THR A 127 -26.95 4.13 2.57
C THR A 127 -27.81 5.33 2.97
N ASN A 128 -29.00 5.10 3.51
CA ASN A 128 -29.88 6.15 4.02
C ASN A 128 -29.54 6.58 5.46
N GLY A 129 -28.46 6.07 6.07
CA GLY A 129 -28.05 6.40 7.42
C GLY A 129 -28.99 5.91 8.53
N ARG A 130 -29.96 5.03 8.22
CA ARG A 130 -30.94 4.51 9.19
C ARG A 130 -30.34 3.48 10.14
N LEU A 131 -29.16 2.95 9.81
CA LEU A 131 -28.40 2.07 10.70
C LEU A 131 -27.42 2.86 11.57
N THR A 132 -27.13 4.13 11.28
CA THR A 132 -26.10 4.90 11.98
C THR A 132 -26.61 5.36 13.34
N GLU A 133 -26.11 4.73 14.40
CA GLU A 133 -26.40 5.12 15.79
C GLU A 133 -25.39 6.18 16.30
N ASP A 134 -24.14 6.12 15.84
CA ASP A 134 -23.05 7.04 16.17
C ASP A 134 -22.21 7.29 14.91
N PRO A 135 -21.97 8.54 14.47
CA PRO A 135 -21.19 8.82 13.27
C PRO A 135 -19.67 8.62 13.46
N THR A 136 -19.18 8.54 14.71
CA THR A 136 -17.75 8.45 15.02
C THR A 136 -17.21 7.01 14.98
N LEU A 137 -18.10 6.02 15.10
CA LEU A 137 -17.78 4.59 15.11
C LEU A 137 -18.80 3.81 14.30
N ALA A 138 -18.38 2.74 13.62
CA ALA A 138 -19.32 1.85 12.96
C ALA A 138 -20.17 1.14 14.02
N SER A 139 -21.45 1.51 14.11
CA SER A 139 -22.42 0.97 15.05
C SER A 139 -22.68 -0.53 14.81
N ALA A 140 -23.25 -1.20 15.81
CA ALA A 140 -23.57 -2.64 15.70
C ALA A 140 -24.42 -3.00 14.46
N PRO A 141 -25.54 -2.31 14.14
CA PRO A 141 -26.29 -2.62 12.92
C PRO A 141 -25.49 -2.36 11.62
N GLU A 142 -24.64 -1.33 11.55
CA GLU A 142 -23.78 -1.09 10.38
C GLU A 142 -22.75 -2.21 10.20
N ARG A 143 -22.08 -2.63 11.29
CA ARG A 143 -21.17 -3.78 11.27
C ARG A 143 -21.88 -5.06 10.82
N GLY A 144 -23.12 -5.25 11.28
CA GLY A 144 -23.99 -6.34 10.86
C GLY A 144 -24.29 -6.32 9.37
N ALA A 145 -24.64 -5.15 8.82
CA ALA A 145 -24.94 -4.98 7.40
C ALA A 145 -23.73 -5.30 6.52
N LEU A 146 -22.55 -4.80 6.88
CA LEU A 146 -21.30 -5.10 6.15
C LEU A 146 -20.94 -6.58 6.21
N ARG A 147 -21.06 -7.21 7.39
CA ARG A 147 -20.84 -8.66 7.53
C ARG A 147 -21.86 -9.47 6.72
N GLY A 148 -23.12 -9.05 6.74
CA GLY A 148 -24.20 -9.62 5.94
C GLY A 148 -23.91 -9.56 4.45
N LEU A 149 -23.49 -8.39 3.96
CA LEU A 149 -23.08 -8.18 2.57
C LEU A 149 -21.98 -9.15 2.14
N VAL A 150 -20.88 -9.20 2.92
CA VAL A 150 -19.73 -10.03 2.58
C VAL A 150 -20.10 -11.51 2.62
N LEU A 151 -20.61 -12.02 3.75
CA LEU A 151 -20.99 -13.42 3.87
C LEU A 151 -22.08 -13.82 2.87
N GLY A 152 -23.03 -12.93 2.60
CA GLY A 152 -24.08 -13.18 1.63
C GLY A 152 -23.57 -13.26 0.21
N SER A 153 -22.66 -12.37 -0.18
CA SER A 153 -22.02 -12.47 -1.48
C SER A 153 -21.29 -13.80 -1.67
N LEU A 154 -20.63 -14.31 -0.62
CA LEU A 154 -19.92 -15.59 -0.65
C LEU A 154 -20.87 -16.78 -0.73
N ILE A 155 -21.88 -16.81 0.12
CA ILE A 155 -22.85 -17.90 0.18
C ILE A 155 -23.62 -17.99 -1.14
N HIS A 156 -24.09 -16.87 -1.70
CA HIS A 156 -24.82 -16.85 -2.97
C HIS A 156 -23.92 -17.23 -4.16
N ARG A 157 -22.63 -16.86 -4.13
CA ARG A 157 -21.66 -17.23 -5.16
C ARG A 157 -21.27 -18.71 -5.12
N HIS A 158 -21.04 -19.27 -3.94
CA HIS A 158 -20.53 -20.65 -3.77
C HIS A 158 -21.63 -21.70 -3.54
N GLY A 159 -22.85 -21.29 -3.15
CA GLY A 159 -23.99 -22.18 -2.92
C GLY A 159 -24.35 -23.05 -4.14
N GLN A 160 -24.00 -22.61 -5.36
CA GLN A 160 -24.14 -23.40 -6.59
C GLN A 160 -23.30 -24.68 -6.63
N ARG A 161 -22.18 -24.75 -5.89
CA ARG A 161 -21.23 -25.88 -6.00
C ARG A 161 -21.50 -27.03 -5.04
N SER A 162 -22.25 -26.81 -3.96
CA SER A 162 -22.30 -27.76 -2.83
C SER A 162 -23.62 -28.54 -2.70
N GLY A 163 -24.48 -28.52 -3.70
CA GLY A 163 -25.76 -29.26 -3.69
C GLY A 163 -26.74 -28.81 -2.60
N SER A 164 -26.50 -27.66 -1.94
CA SER A 164 -27.42 -27.09 -0.97
C SER A 164 -28.61 -26.44 -1.71
N LYS A 165 -29.82 -26.62 -1.18
CA LYS A 165 -31.07 -26.06 -1.75
C LYS A 165 -31.21 -24.54 -1.60
N LEU A 166 -30.14 -23.83 -1.24
CA LEU A 166 -30.14 -22.38 -1.28
C LEU A 166 -30.31 -21.96 -2.74
N ARG A 167 -31.41 -21.30 -3.08
CA ARG A 167 -31.62 -20.75 -4.42
C ARG A 167 -30.44 -19.84 -4.72
N ALA A 168 -29.65 -20.21 -5.72
CA ALA A 168 -28.52 -19.42 -6.16
C ALA A 168 -29.00 -18.02 -6.59
N GLY A 169 -28.69 -17.00 -5.81
CA GLY A 169 -28.81 -15.61 -6.21
C GLY A 169 -27.53 -15.15 -6.92
N ASN A 170 -27.65 -14.21 -7.85
CA ASN A 170 -26.48 -13.47 -8.33
C ASN A 170 -26.17 -12.37 -7.30
N PRO A 171 -25.04 -12.42 -6.56
CA PRO A 171 -24.74 -11.41 -5.55
C PRO A 171 -24.24 -10.08 -6.14
N GLU A 172 -23.86 -10.06 -7.42
CA GLU A 172 -23.24 -8.90 -8.08
C GLU A 172 -24.08 -7.61 -7.98
N PRO A 173 -25.42 -7.61 -8.14
CA PRO A 173 -26.22 -6.40 -7.98
C PRO A 173 -26.20 -5.85 -6.55
N VAL A 174 -26.06 -6.71 -5.54
CA VAL A 174 -26.00 -6.29 -4.13
C VAL A 174 -24.65 -5.66 -3.83
N VAL A 175 -23.57 -6.24 -4.36
CA VAL A 175 -22.23 -5.67 -4.23
C VAL A 175 -22.13 -4.34 -4.98
N ALA A 176 -22.68 -4.25 -6.20
CA ALA A 176 -22.76 -2.99 -6.95
C ALA A 176 -23.53 -1.92 -6.17
N LEU A 177 -24.72 -2.23 -5.65
CA LEU A 177 -25.51 -1.31 -4.82
C LEU A 177 -24.74 -0.83 -3.59
N ALA A 178 -23.98 -1.73 -2.94
CA ALA A 178 -23.14 -1.37 -1.80
C ALA A 178 -22.01 -0.43 -2.21
N LEU A 179 -21.36 -0.66 -3.36
CA LEU A 179 -20.32 0.24 -3.88
C LEU A 179 -20.91 1.61 -4.25
N GLU A 180 -22.07 1.65 -4.92
CA GLU A 180 -22.78 2.88 -5.27
C GLU A 180 -23.24 3.67 -4.04
N GLY A 181 -23.58 2.99 -2.94
CA GLY A 181 -23.98 3.60 -1.67
C GLY A 181 -22.81 4.10 -0.81
N ALA A 182 -21.58 3.63 -1.03
CA ALA A 182 -20.41 3.97 -0.23
C ALA A 182 -20.10 5.48 -0.05
N PRO A 183 -20.40 6.38 -1.02
CA PRO A 183 -20.24 7.82 -0.83
C PRO A 183 -21.06 8.39 0.33
N THR A 184 -22.23 7.81 0.65
CA THR A 184 -23.10 8.33 1.72
C THR A 184 -22.76 7.77 3.10
N TRP A 185 -21.90 6.77 3.17
CA TRP A 185 -21.52 6.13 4.43
C TRP A 185 -20.56 7.01 5.25
N THR A 186 -20.41 6.70 6.53
CA THR A 186 -19.40 7.32 7.39
C THR A 186 -18.02 6.70 7.14
N GLU A 187 -16.95 7.41 7.52
CA GLU A 187 -15.58 6.91 7.36
C GLU A 187 -15.31 5.59 8.11
N PRO A 188 -15.81 5.38 9.34
CA PRO A 188 -15.68 4.10 10.03
C PRO A 188 -16.31 2.92 9.26
N VAL A 189 -17.45 3.14 8.59
CA VAL A 189 -18.14 2.11 7.79
C VAL A 189 -17.31 1.76 6.54
N ARG A 190 -16.81 2.78 5.82
CA ARG A 190 -15.90 2.56 4.68
C ARG A 190 -14.62 1.82 5.09
N GLY A 191 -13.96 2.27 6.16
CA GLY A 191 -12.76 1.62 6.70
C GLY A 191 -13.02 0.16 7.08
N ARG A 192 -14.20 -0.15 7.62
CA ARG A 192 -14.58 -1.53 7.94
C ARG A 192 -14.82 -2.38 6.69
N LEU A 193 -15.43 -1.84 5.64
CA LEU A 193 -15.57 -2.55 4.37
C LEU A 193 -14.21 -2.86 3.75
N LEU A 194 -13.26 -1.92 3.79
CA LEU A 194 -11.87 -2.16 3.34
C LEU A 194 -11.23 -3.31 4.11
N HIS A 195 -11.35 -3.32 5.44
CA HIS A 195 -10.82 -4.40 6.26
C HIS A 195 -11.44 -5.77 5.92
N LEU A 196 -12.75 -5.81 5.65
CA LEU A 196 -13.40 -7.02 5.20
C LEU A 196 -12.95 -7.43 3.78
N ALA A 197 -12.75 -6.48 2.86
CA ALA A 197 -12.25 -6.77 1.52
C ALA A 197 -10.85 -7.38 1.54
N GLU A 198 -10.00 -6.87 2.43
CA GLU A 198 -8.68 -7.44 2.66
C GLU A 198 -8.75 -8.85 3.25
N ALA A 199 -9.52 -9.05 4.34
CA ALA A 199 -9.63 -10.33 5.01
C ALA A 199 -10.21 -11.44 4.12
N PHE A 200 -11.08 -11.06 3.18
CA PHE A 200 -11.76 -11.97 2.26
C PHE A 200 -11.16 -11.93 0.84
N SER A 201 -9.92 -11.46 0.66
CA SER A 201 -9.26 -11.38 -0.65
C SER A 201 -8.75 -12.73 -1.20
N THR A 202 -8.85 -13.83 -0.46
CA THR A 202 -8.34 -15.15 -0.88
C THR A 202 -9.22 -15.83 -1.95
N GLU A 203 -8.65 -16.70 -2.79
CA GLU A 203 -9.30 -17.31 -3.98
C GLU A 203 -10.63 -18.03 -3.69
N LYS A 204 -10.82 -18.54 -2.46
CA LYS A 204 -12.03 -19.28 -2.04
C LYS A 204 -13.12 -18.41 -1.41
N GLY A 205 -12.84 -17.14 -1.15
CA GLY A 205 -13.65 -16.31 -0.25
C GLY A 205 -13.85 -14.87 -0.69
N ARG A 206 -13.67 -14.54 -1.98
CA ARG A 206 -13.79 -13.14 -2.45
C ARG A 206 -15.21 -12.68 -2.53
N PHE A 207 -15.49 -11.48 -2.01
CA PHE A 207 -16.72 -10.78 -2.36
C PHE A 207 -16.53 -9.91 -3.61
N LEU A 208 -15.41 -9.19 -3.72
CA LEU A 208 -15.05 -8.42 -4.91
C LEU A 208 -14.26 -9.27 -5.91
N THR A 209 -14.56 -9.09 -7.19
CA THR A 209 -13.93 -9.84 -8.31
C THR A 209 -13.48 -8.88 -9.40
N GLY A 210 -12.74 -9.39 -10.38
CA GLY A 210 -12.34 -8.59 -11.55
C GLY A 210 -13.52 -7.90 -12.25
N ARG A 211 -14.72 -8.50 -12.22
CA ARG A 211 -15.94 -7.91 -12.82
C ARG A 211 -16.30 -6.54 -12.24
N HIS A 212 -15.88 -6.24 -11.01
CA HIS A 212 -16.17 -4.99 -10.33
C HIS A 212 -15.19 -3.87 -10.68
N ILE A 213 -14.07 -4.16 -11.36
CA ILE A 213 -13.01 -3.15 -11.60
C ILE A 213 -13.56 -1.94 -12.35
N ARG A 214 -14.25 -2.15 -13.48
CA ARG A 214 -14.79 -1.05 -14.29
C ARG A 214 -15.74 -0.17 -13.48
N HIS A 215 -16.63 -0.82 -12.74
CA HIS A 215 -17.60 -0.12 -11.89
C HIS A 215 -16.92 0.69 -10.78
N VAL A 216 -15.90 0.13 -10.11
CA VAL A 216 -15.14 0.85 -9.08
C VAL A 216 -14.35 2.03 -9.67
N VAL A 217 -13.80 1.88 -10.89
CA VAL A 217 -13.12 2.98 -11.61
C VAL A 217 -14.11 4.11 -11.94
N GLU A 218 -15.29 3.76 -12.46
CA GLU A 218 -16.36 4.71 -12.74
C GLU A 218 -16.79 5.47 -11.47
N LEU A 219 -17.03 4.75 -10.36
CA LEU A 219 -17.39 5.35 -9.07
C LEU A 219 -16.28 6.26 -8.53
N ARG A 220 -15.01 5.89 -8.72
CA ARG A 220 -13.87 6.72 -8.32
C ARG A 220 -13.80 8.03 -9.12
N ALA A 221 -14.15 7.99 -10.41
CA ALA A 221 -14.23 9.19 -11.24
C ALA A 221 -15.43 10.09 -10.85
N LEU A 222 -16.56 9.48 -10.48
CA LEU A 222 -17.77 10.17 -10.05
C LEU A 222 -17.64 10.81 -8.66
N HIS A 223 -16.85 10.22 -7.76
CA HIS A 223 -16.68 10.67 -6.38
C HIS A 223 -15.19 10.89 -6.02
N PRO A 224 -14.57 11.99 -6.49
CA PRO A 224 -13.15 12.26 -6.25
C PRO A 224 -12.77 12.43 -4.77
N ASP A 225 -13.71 12.89 -3.95
CA ASP A 225 -13.55 13.13 -2.51
C ASP A 225 -13.29 11.85 -1.71
N ILE A 226 -13.93 10.75 -2.09
CA ILE A 226 -13.66 9.41 -1.55
C ILE A 226 -12.80 8.55 -2.49
N GLY A 227 -12.11 9.18 -3.44
CA GLY A 227 -11.20 8.51 -4.38
C GLY A 227 -10.17 7.57 -3.74
N PRO A 228 -9.54 7.91 -2.59
CA PRO A 228 -8.64 7.01 -1.87
C PRO A 228 -9.28 5.68 -1.45
N PHE A 229 -10.55 5.70 -1.04
CA PHE A 229 -11.28 4.48 -0.64
C PHE A 229 -11.42 3.51 -1.82
N TYR A 230 -11.89 3.98 -2.98
CA TYR A 230 -12.00 3.14 -4.18
C TYR A 230 -10.63 2.69 -4.71
N SER A 231 -9.60 3.52 -4.56
CA SER A 231 -8.23 3.16 -4.92
C SER A 231 -7.73 1.96 -4.12
N THR A 232 -8.01 1.94 -2.80
CA THR A 232 -7.68 0.81 -1.92
C THR A 232 -8.49 -0.43 -2.29
N LEU A 233 -9.79 -0.29 -2.59
CA LEU A 233 -10.61 -1.41 -3.07
C LEU A 233 -10.08 -2.03 -4.36
N LEU A 234 -9.68 -1.21 -5.34
CA LEU A 234 -9.04 -1.70 -6.57
C LEU A 234 -7.78 -2.50 -6.27
N GLY A 235 -6.97 -2.03 -5.32
CA GLY A 235 -5.81 -2.76 -4.82
C GLY A 235 -6.17 -4.18 -4.35
N TYR A 236 -7.20 -4.32 -3.52
CA TYR A 236 -7.65 -5.64 -3.04
C TYR A 236 -8.24 -6.53 -4.15
N ILE A 237 -8.96 -5.95 -5.11
CA ILE A 237 -9.49 -6.70 -6.26
C ILE A 237 -8.34 -7.28 -7.11
N LEU A 238 -7.30 -6.47 -7.32
CA LEU A 238 -6.19 -6.81 -8.20
C LEU A 238 -5.18 -7.75 -7.54
N LYS A 239 -4.81 -7.51 -6.27
CA LYS A 239 -3.75 -8.23 -5.53
C LYS A 239 -3.84 -9.74 -5.63
N ASP A 240 -5.05 -10.28 -5.59
CA ASP A 240 -5.23 -11.73 -5.59
C ASP A 240 -5.85 -12.24 -6.90
N MET A 241 -6.14 -11.40 -7.90
CA MET A 241 -6.87 -11.76 -9.12
C MET A 241 -6.41 -13.12 -9.71
N PRO A 242 -7.32 -14.11 -9.88
CA PRO A 242 -6.92 -15.43 -10.33
C PRO A 242 -6.35 -15.35 -11.74
N LYS A 243 -5.49 -16.31 -12.10
CA LYS A 243 -4.88 -16.39 -13.44
C LYS A 243 -5.91 -16.39 -14.58
N VAL A 244 -7.14 -16.82 -14.31
CA VAL A 244 -8.25 -16.87 -15.28
C VAL A 244 -8.75 -15.47 -15.68
N ASP A 245 -8.58 -14.45 -14.83
CA ASP A 245 -9.02 -13.08 -15.11
C ASP A 245 -7.92 -12.21 -15.76
N GLN A 246 -6.83 -12.84 -16.25
CA GLN A 246 -5.71 -12.14 -16.90
C GLN A 246 -6.10 -11.40 -18.18
N GLN A 247 -7.11 -11.89 -18.90
CA GLN A 247 -7.61 -11.18 -20.08
C GLN A 247 -8.16 -9.80 -19.68
N LEU A 248 -8.76 -9.68 -18.51
CA LEU A 248 -9.26 -8.39 -18.01
C LEU A 248 -8.11 -7.42 -17.70
N LEU A 249 -6.99 -7.90 -17.14
CA LEU A 249 -5.79 -7.07 -16.93
C LEU A 249 -5.21 -6.59 -18.26
N LEU A 250 -5.20 -7.46 -19.27
CA LEU A 250 -4.74 -7.10 -20.61
C LEU A 250 -5.71 -6.11 -21.28
N ASP A 251 -7.03 -6.32 -21.17
CA ASP A 251 -8.03 -5.39 -21.70
C ASP A 251 -7.94 -4.01 -21.02
N ILE A 252 -7.58 -3.96 -19.74
CA ILE A 252 -7.28 -2.73 -19.00
C ILE A 252 -6.03 -2.04 -19.56
N LEU A 253 -4.97 -2.80 -19.82
CA LEU A 253 -3.70 -2.26 -20.32
C LEU A 253 -3.71 -1.98 -21.83
N GLN A 254 -4.67 -2.54 -22.57
CA GLN A 254 -4.81 -2.40 -24.02
C GLN A 254 -6.00 -1.51 -24.44
N GLY A 255 -6.93 -1.23 -23.54
CA GLY A 255 -8.08 -0.38 -23.81
C GLY A 255 -7.74 1.12 -23.79
N ASP A 256 -8.67 1.96 -24.26
CA ASP A 256 -8.57 3.44 -24.24
C ASP A 256 -8.60 4.07 -22.83
N GLN A 257 -8.43 3.27 -21.77
CA GLN A 257 -8.51 3.72 -20.39
C GLN A 257 -7.13 4.23 -19.95
N GLU A 258 -6.94 5.55 -20.04
CA GLU A 258 -5.71 6.25 -19.61
C GLU A 258 -5.54 6.36 -18.08
N ASP A 259 -6.26 5.57 -17.28
CA ASP A 259 -6.25 5.67 -15.83
C ASP A 259 -4.87 5.26 -15.26
N PRO A 260 -4.06 6.22 -14.77
CA PRO A 260 -2.69 5.94 -14.34
C PRO A 260 -2.63 4.96 -13.16
N LEU A 261 -3.60 5.04 -12.25
CA LEU A 261 -3.63 4.18 -11.07
C LEU A 261 -3.96 2.74 -11.46
N LEU A 262 -4.91 2.56 -12.37
CA LEU A 262 -5.29 1.22 -12.82
C LEU A 262 -4.15 0.54 -13.58
N VAL A 263 -3.47 1.27 -14.47
CA VAL A 263 -2.28 0.76 -15.17
C VAL A 263 -1.18 0.39 -14.18
N ARG A 264 -0.92 1.24 -13.17
CA ARG A 264 0.06 0.95 -12.11
C ARG A 264 -0.26 -0.36 -11.40
N LEU A 265 -1.47 -0.49 -10.86
CA LEU A 265 -1.87 -1.67 -10.09
C LEU A 265 -1.89 -2.94 -10.95
N ALA A 266 -2.31 -2.84 -12.22
CA ALA A 266 -2.28 -3.97 -13.15
C ALA A 266 -0.85 -4.44 -13.46
N LEU A 267 0.11 -3.52 -13.66
CA LEU A 267 1.52 -3.85 -13.84
C LEU A 267 2.12 -4.47 -12.57
N GLU A 268 1.90 -3.86 -11.40
CA GLU A 268 2.33 -4.39 -10.10
C GLU A 268 1.83 -5.83 -9.90
N GLN A 269 0.58 -6.10 -10.28
CA GLN A 269 0.00 -7.44 -10.19
C GLN A 269 0.64 -8.43 -11.17
N LEU A 270 0.93 -8.02 -12.41
CA LEU A 270 1.60 -8.91 -13.37
C LEU A 270 3.02 -9.28 -12.91
N PHE A 271 3.76 -8.35 -12.32
CA PHE A 271 5.05 -8.64 -11.70
C PHE A 271 4.90 -9.59 -10.48
N GLY A 272 3.91 -9.35 -9.61
CA GLY A 272 3.62 -10.23 -8.48
C GLY A 272 3.25 -11.68 -8.89
N GLN A 273 2.74 -11.86 -10.12
CA GLN A 273 2.44 -13.18 -10.70
C GLN A 273 3.64 -13.85 -11.41
N GLY A 274 4.82 -13.23 -11.38
CA GLY A 274 6.03 -13.71 -12.07
C GLY A 274 5.97 -13.60 -13.59
N LYS A 275 5.15 -12.68 -14.13
CA LYS A 275 5.01 -12.42 -15.57
C LYS A 275 5.87 -11.25 -16.03
N ASP A 276 7.11 -11.21 -15.55
CA ASP A 276 7.96 -10.02 -15.60
C ASP A 276 8.20 -9.54 -17.03
N GLN A 277 8.44 -10.45 -17.97
CA GLN A 277 8.68 -10.10 -19.37
C GLN A 277 7.45 -9.49 -20.05
N LEU A 278 6.26 -10.01 -19.76
CA LEU A 278 5.01 -9.46 -20.30
C LEU A 278 4.73 -8.07 -19.69
N ALA A 279 4.84 -7.96 -18.36
CA ALA A 279 4.63 -6.71 -17.65
C ALA A 279 5.61 -5.63 -18.13
N MET A 280 6.89 -5.97 -18.28
CA MET A 280 7.91 -5.06 -18.76
C MET A 280 7.71 -4.67 -20.22
N GLY A 281 7.29 -5.61 -21.08
CA GLY A 281 6.91 -5.32 -22.46
C GLY A 281 5.80 -4.28 -22.54
N LEU A 282 4.75 -4.44 -21.73
CA LEU A 282 3.64 -3.47 -21.65
C LEU A 282 4.09 -2.13 -21.07
N ALA A 283 4.88 -2.14 -19.99
CA ALA A 283 5.44 -0.92 -19.42
C ALA A 283 6.23 -0.13 -20.46
N ARG A 284 7.08 -0.80 -21.26
CA ARG A 284 7.86 -0.17 -22.34
C ARG A 284 6.98 0.44 -23.43
N VAL A 285 5.87 -0.19 -23.79
CA VAL A 285 4.89 0.39 -24.74
C VAL A 285 4.40 1.75 -24.22
N PHE A 286 3.99 1.82 -22.95
CA PHE A 286 3.59 3.09 -22.34
C PHE A 286 4.74 4.10 -22.26
N LEU A 287 5.95 3.69 -21.89
CA LEU A 287 7.09 4.60 -21.72
C LEU A 287 7.68 5.12 -23.03
N THR A 288 7.50 4.41 -24.13
CA THR A 288 7.97 4.80 -25.47
C THR A 288 6.91 5.52 -26.29
N GLY A 289 5.63 5.42 -25.92
CA GLY A 289 4.53 6.15 -26.55
C GLY A 289 4.77 7.67 -26.53
N GLN A 290 4.76 8.30 -27.71
CA GLN A 290 5.02 9.73 -27.85
C GLN A 290 3.96 10.59 -27.15
N ASP A 291 2.72 10.11 -27.11
CA ASP A 291 1.57 10.82 -26.53
C ASP A 291 1.20 10.36 -25.12
N THR A 292 2.04 9.54 -24.46
CA THR A 292 1.73 9.04 -23.11
C THR A 292 1.67 10.19 -22.10
N PRO A 293 0.53 10.41 -21.42
CA PRO A 293 0.39 11.49 -20.45
C PRO A 293 1.44 11.40 -19.33
N PRO A 294 1.99 12.53 -18.82
CA PRO A 294 3.01 12.51 -17.77
C PRO A 294 2.60 11.75 -16.49
N ARG A 295 1.31 11.82 -16.13
CA ARG A 295 0.76 11.08 -14.98
C ARG A 295 0.80 9.57 -15.20
N LEU A 296 0.46 9.11 -16.41
CA LEU A 296 0.51 7.70 -16.80
C LEU A 296 1.95 7.21 -16.82
N ARG A 297 2.87 7.96 -17.45
CA ARG A 297 4.31 7.66 -17.43
C ARG A 297 4.83 7.49 -16.00
N SER A 298 4.51 8.43 -15.11
CA SER A 298 4.91 8.36 -13.70
C SER A 298 4.35 7.13 -13.00
N ALA A 299 3.10 6.76 -13.28
CA ALA A 299 2.46 5.61 -12.67
C ALA A 299 3.08 4.28 -13.14
N VAL A 300 3.43 4.16 -14.42
CA VAL A 300 4.15 3.01 -14.99
C VAL A 300 5.53 2.86 -14.37
N LEU A 301 6.29 3.95 -14.29
CA LEU A 301 7.62 3.95 -13.66
C LEU A 301 7.55 3.55 -12.18
N LYS A 302 6.56 4.06 -11.43
CA LYS A 302 6.32 3.64 -10.04
C LYS A 302 6.01 2.16 -9.92
N ALA A 303 5.19 1.59 -10.81
CA ALA A 303 4.90 0.15 -10.83
C ALA A 303 6.16 -0.68 -11.06
N VAL A 304 6.99 -0.25 -12.02
CA VAL A 304 8.25 -0.93 -12.33
C VAL A 304 9.20 -0.90 -11.13
N ALA A 305 9.41 0.27 -10.53
CA ALA A 305 10.30 0.37 -9.36
C ALA A 305 9.80 -0.43 -8.16
N SER A 306 8.49 -0.45 -7.89
CA SER A 306 7.92 -1.12 -6.73
C SER A 306 7.89 -2.64 -6.87
N ALA A 307 7.61 -3.18 -8.06
CA ALA A 307 7.26 -4.58 -8.22
C ALA A 307 8.13 -5.39 -9.20
N ALA A 308 8.75 -4.78 -10.22
CA ALA A 308 9.53 -5.54 -11.19
C ALA A 308 10.79 -6.15 -10.57
N PRO A 309 11.36 -7.26 -11.10
CA PRO A 309 12.68 -7.74 -10.68
C PRO A 309 13.72 -6.62 -10.65
N MET A 310 14.60 -6.62 -9.63
CA MET A 310 15.46 -5.46 -9.31
C MET A 310 16.36 -5.05 -10.49
N ASP A 311 16.95 -6.02 -11.17
CA ASP A 311 17.75 -5.84 -12.38
C ASP A 311 16.93 -5.17 -13.50
N MET A 312 15.74 -5.70 -13.78
CA MET A 312 14.84 -5.15 -14.80
C MET A 312 14.36 -3.74 -14.45
N ALA A 313 14.11 -3.47 -13.15
CA ALA A 313 13.68 -2.17 -12.68
C ALA A 313 14.80 -1.12 -12.83
N LEU A 314 16.05 -1.49 -12.50
CA LEU A 314 17.22 -0.64 -12.70
C LEU A 314 17.48 -0.36 -14.19
N ASP A 315 17.40 -1.38 -15.05
CA ASP A 315 17.57 -1.20 -16.50
C ASP A 315 16.49 -0.30 -17.11
N CYS A 316 15.23 -0.52 -16.73
CA CYS A 316 14.12 0.34 -17.14
C CYS A 316 14.31 1.78 -16.64
N SER A 317 14.78 1.96 -15.41
CA SER A 317 15.07 3.28 -14.85
C SER A 317 16.19 3.97 -15.62
N GLN A 318 17.27 3.25 -15.96
CA GLN A 318 18.38 3.77 -16.73
C GLN A 318 17.93 4.26 -18.12
N GLU A 319 17.08 3.50 -18.79
CA GLU A 319 16.62 3.80 -20.14
C GLU A 319 15.62 4.97 -20.20
N PHE A 320 14.75 5.09 -19.20
CA PHE A 320 13.60 6.00 -19.29
C PHE A 320 13.66 7.19 -18.33
N SER A 321 14.57 7.19 -17.36
CA SER A 321 14.66 8.30 -16.41
C SER A 321 15.36 9.52 -17.03
N LYS A 322 14.71 10.67 -16.90
CA LYS A 322 15.29 11.98 -17.28
C LYS A 322 15.79 12.76 -16.05
N GLY A 323 16.17 12.05 -14.99
CA GLY A 323 16.76 12.62 -13.78
C GLY A 323 15.85 13.48 -12.89
N SER A 324 14.54 13.59 -13.18
CA SER A 324 13.56 14.30 -12.31
C SER A 324 12.69 13.36 -11.48
N GLU A 325 12.88 12.04 -11.65
CA GLU A 325 12.03 10.99 -11.09
C GLU A 325 12.57 10.50 -9.74
N LEU A 326 12.88 11.42 -8.81
CA LEU A 326 13.46 11.10 -7.49
C LEU A 326 12.67 10.03 -6.71
N GLY A 327 11.34 10.02 -6.86
CA GLY A 327 10.48 9.01 -6.25
C GLY A 327 10.73 7.57 -6.75
N LEU A 328 11.35 7.41 -7.92
CA LEU A 328 11.72 6.11 -8.49
C LEU A 328 12.89 5.49 -7.73
N ALA A 329 13.95 6.27 -7.50
CA ALA A 329 15.13 5.82 -6.78
C ALA A 329 14.80 5.43 -5.35
N LEU A 330 13.98 6.23 -4.65
CA LEU A 330 13.48 5.89 -3.32
C LEU A 330 12.68 4.59 -3.34
N ALA A 331 11.76 4.42 -4.29
CA ALA A 331 10.97 3.20 -4.40
C ALA A 331 11.84 1.95 -4.63
N LEU A 332 12.93 2.05 -5.41
CA LEU A 332 13.88 0.97 -5.59
C LEU A 332 14.62 0.64 -4.28
N SER A 333 15.15 1.65 -3.59
CA SER A 333 15.96 1.44 -2.39
C SER A 333 15.20 0.88 -1.18
N TYR A 334 13.90 1.16 -1.06
CA TYR A 334 13.08 0.62 0.03
C TYR A 334 12.75 -0.88 -0.11
N ARG A 335 13.11 -1.50 -1.23
CA ARG A 335 12.92 -2.94 -1.42
C ARG A 335 13.99 -3.73 -0.67
N ALA A 336 13.66 -4.98 -0.31
CA ALA A 336 14.65 -5.90 0.24
C ALA A 336 15.83 -6.07 -0.75
N GLY A 337 17.05 -5.78 -0.29
CA GLY A 337 18.25 -5.78 -1.14
C GLY A 337 18.37 -4.60 -2.12
N GLY A 338 17.45 -3.64 -2.07
CA GLY A 338 17.36 -2.54 -3.03
C GLY A 338 18.49 -1.54 -2.89
N GLN A 339 18.86 -1.20 -1.66
CA GLN A 339 19.96 -0.27 -1.40
C GLN A 339 21.29 -0.85 -1.87
N GLU A 340 21.56 -2.14 -1.62
CA GLU A 340 22.75 -2.82 -2.10
C GLU A 340 22.81 -2.84 -3.63
N ALA A 341 21.70 -3.20 -4.30
CA ALA A 341 21.62 -3.23 -5.75
C ALA A 341 21.79 -1.83 -6.39
N VAL A 342 21.22 -0.79 -5.78
CA VAL A 342 21.38 0.61 -6.20
C VAL A 342 22.85 1.03 -6.09
N LEU A 343 23.52 0.71 -4.97
CA LEU A 343 24.93 1.05 -4.76
C LEU A 343 25.88 0.24 -5.65
N GLU A 344 25.59 -1.03 -5.90
CA GLU A 344 26.34 -1.87 -6.84
C GLU A 344 26.24 -1.29 -8.27
N ARG A 345 25.02 -0.96 -8.72
CA ARG A 345 24.81 -0.33 -10.03
C ARG A 345 25.48 1.04 -10.12
N TYR A 346 25.39 1.85 -9.07
CA TYR A 346 26.09 3.14 -9.00
C TYR A 346 27.61 2.95 -9.14
N SER A 347 28.21 2.05 -8.36
CA SER A 347 29.65 1.79 -8.37
C SER A 347 30.15 1.32 -9.73
N ALA A 348 29.38 0.44 -10.40
CA ALA A 348 29.68 -0.01 -11.75
C ALA A 348 29.69 1.15 -12.77
N LEU A 349 28.75 2.10 -12.66
CA LEU A 349 28.67 3.27 -13.54
C LEU A 349 29.79 4.29 -13.26
N VAL A 350 30.20 4.46 -12.00
CA VAL A 350 31.38 5.26 -11.64
C VAL A 350 32.62 4.67 -12.28
N MET A 351 32.84 3.36 -12.14
CA MET A 351 33.97 2.66 -12.76
C MET A 351 33.97 2.74 -14.28
N ALA A 352 32.79 2.71 -14.91
CA ALA A 352 32.65 2.86 -16.35
C ALA A 352 32.79 4.32 -16.83
N GLY A 353 32.79 5.30 -15.92
CA GLY A 353 32.85 6.73 -16.25
C GLY A 353 31.63 7.23 -17.04
N SER A 354 30.47 6.59 -16.89
CA SER A 354 29.30 6.82 -17.76
C SER A 354 28.03 7.21 -16.99
N GLU A 355 27.05 7.76 -17.72
CA GLU A 355 25.68 8.00 -17.26
C GLU A 355 25.53 8.86 -15.97
N PRO A 356 26.11 10.08 -15.92
CA PRO A 356 26.03 10.95 -14.75
C PRO A 356 24.60 11.23 -14.27
N GLU A 357 23.64 11.39 -15.19
CA GLU A 357 22.24 11.64 -14.81
C GLU A 357 21.57 10.43 -14.14
N PHE A 358 21.93 9.21 -14.54
CA PHE A 358 21.43 8.01 -13.88
C PHE A 358 22.15 7.75 -12.56
N ARG A 359 23.47 7.99 -12.47
CA ARG A 359 24.18 7.98 -11.17
C ARG A 359 23.53 8.95 -10.18
N ARG A 360 23.20 10.16 -10.64
CA ARG A 360 22.49 11.18 -9.85
C ARG A 360 21.15 10.65 -9.35
N LEU A 361 20.37 10.00 -10.21
CA LEU A 361 19.11 9.37 -9.80
C LEU A 361 19.33 8.30 -8.72
N LEU A 362 20.25 7.36 -8.93
CA LEU A 362 20.53 6.27 -7.97
C LEU A 362 20.87 6.80 -6.57
N ILE A 363 21.74 7.82 -6.52
CA ILE A 363 22.17 8.45 -5.26
C ILE A 363 21.01 9.13 -4.51
N SER A 364 19.99 9.62 -5.22
CA SER A 364 18.80 10.17 -4.56
C SER A 364 17.95 9.15 -3.80
N GLY A 365 18.17 7.85 -4.04
CA GLY A 365 17.52 6.76 -3.33
C GLY A 365 18.33 6.22 -2.14
N VAL A 366 19.58 6.61 -1.95
CA VAL A 366 20.45 6.03 -0.91
C VAL A 366 20.03 6.57 0.46
N SER A 367 19.91 5.69 1.46
CA SER A 367 19.46 6.04 2.80
C SER A 367 20.58 6.20 3.83
N ASP A 368 21.79 5.67 3.55
CA ASP A 368 22.95 5.80 4.42
C ASP A 368 23.69 7.12 4.15
N PRO A 369 23.68 8.06 5.10
CA PRO A 369 24.32 9.35 4.89
C PRO A 369 25.84 9.31 4.81
N SER A 370 26.49 8.32 5.42
CA SER A 370 27.96 8.18 5.37
C SER A 370 28.40 7.87 3.94
N VAL A 371 27.65 7.00 3.27
CA VAL A 371 27.85 6.71 1.84
C VAL A 371 27.61 7.95 0.99
N LEU A 372 26.56 8.72 1.27
CA LEU A 372 26.25 9.95 0.54
C LEU A 372 27.34 11.02 0.69
N LEU A 373 27.93 11.19 1.88
CA LEU A 373 29.05 12.10 2.09
C LEU A 373 30.30 11.62 1.33
N GLY A 374 30.62 10.33 1.36
CA GLY A 374 31.71 9.77 0.55
C GLY A 374 31.50 9.98 -0.96
N VAL A 375 30.26 9.84 -1.45
CA VAL A 375 29.91 10.15 -2.84
C VAL A 375 30.06 11.64 -3.15
N ALA A 376 29.66 12.52 -2.23
CA ALA A 376 29.81 13.97 -2.38
C ALA A 376 31.27 14.41 -2.51
N GLU A 377 32.21 13.64 -1.94
CA GLU A 377 33.64 13.92 -2.06
C GLU A 377 34.26 13.32 -3.33
N THR A 378 33.77 12.16 -3.79
CA THR A 378 34.51 11.31 -4.73
C THR A 378 33.89 11.12 -6.11
N ASP A 379 32.58 11.37 -6.32
CA ASP A 379 32.00 11.21 -7.67
C ASP A 379 32.61 12.23 -8.65
N PRO A 380 33.04 11.82 -9.85
CA PRO A 380 33.66 12.74 -10.81
C PRO A 380 32.71 13.81 -11.35
N GLU A 381 31.39 13.64 -11.23
CA GLU A 381 30.39 14.58 -11.75
C GLU A 381 29.87 15.51 -10.64
N PRO A 382 30.05 16.85 -10.76
CA PRO A 382 29.52 17.85 -9.83
C PRO A 382 28.03 17.70 -9.49
N LYS A 383 27.18 17.36 -10.48
CA LYS A 383 25.75 17.18 -10.26
C LYS A 383 25.43 15.98 -9.37
N VAL A 384 26.22 14.91 -9.45
CA VAL A 384 26.04 13.73 -8.61
C VAL A 384 26.47 14.05 -7.19
N ARG A 385 27.62 14.72 -7.02
CA ARG A 385 28.09 15.20 -5.71
C ARG A 385 27.08 16.14 -5.05
N GLY A 386 26.52 17.08 -5.81
CA GLY A 386 25.47 17.99 -5.33
C GLY A 386 24.19 17.26 -4.91
N GLN A 387 23.74 16.27 -5.70
CA GLN A 387 22.58 15.46 -5.32
C GLN A 387 22.84 14.62 -4.07
N ALA A 388 24.06 14.12 -3.89
CA ALA A 388 24.45 13.38 -2.69
C ALA A 388 24.29 14.26 -1.43
N LEU A 389 24.72 15.52 -1.48
CA LEU A 389 24.56 16.48 -0.38
C LEU A 389 23.11 16.89 -0.14
N ILE A 390 22.30 17.05 -1.19
CA ILE A 390 20.84 17.26 -1.03
C ILE A 390 20.22 16.08 -0.30
N THR A 391 20.56 14.86 -0.70
CA THR A 391 19.99 13.64 -0.13
C THR A 391 20.47 13.46 1.32
N ALA A 392 21.77 13.67 1.58
CA ALA A 392 22.37 13.58 2.90
C ALA A 392 21.74 14.61 3.86
N SER A 393 21.69 15.89 3.48
CA SER A 393 21.10 16.94 4.31
C SER A 393 19.64 16.65 4.73
N GLY A 394 18.90 15.89 3.93
CA GLY A 394 17.56 15.40 4.23
C GLY A 394 17.49 14.15 5.12
N LEU A 395 18.62 13.53 5.50
CA LEU A 395 18.69 12.30 6.30
C LEU A 395 19.55 12.46 7.57
N LEU A 396 20.51 13.39 7.55
CA LEU A 396 21.53 13.52 8.58
C LEU A 396 21.04 13.93 9.98
N GLU A 397 21.60 13.28 10.99
CA GLU A 397 21.60 13.72 12.40
C GLU A 397 22.54 14.92 12.61
N PHE A 398 22.38 15.63 13.73
CA PHE A 398 23.04 16.91 14.01
C PHE A 398 24.56 16.93 13.76
N LYS A 399 25.31 15.91 14.20
CA LYS A 399 26.78 15.89 14.08
C LYS A 399 27.26 15.86 12.63
N SER A 400 26.57 15.12 11.79
CA SER A 400 26.95 14.92 10.40
C SER A 400 26.43 16.05 9.49
N GLN A 401 25.50 16.88 9.98
CA GLN A 401 25.12 18.12 9.30
C GLN A 401 26.25 19.16 9.29
N ASP A 402 27.12 19.18 10.31
CA ASP A 402 28.29 20.05 10.37
C ASP A 402 29.31 19.73 9.28
N GLU A 403 29.54 18.44 9.05
CA GLU A 403 30.38 17.92 7.96
C GLU A 403 29.78 18.27 6.60
N CYS A 404 28.47 18.08 6.43
CA CYS A 404 27.77 18.48 5.21
C CYS A 404 27.89 19.99 4.93
N LEU A 405 27.75 20.86 5.95
CA LEU A 405 27.98 22.30 5.81
C LEU A 405 29.43 22.62 5.44
N GLY A 406 30.40 21.93 6.06
CA GLY A 406 31.81 22.09 5.73
C GLY A 406 32.13 21.78 4.26
N LEU A 407 31.53 20.73 3.70
CA LEU A 407 31.67 20.39 2.27
C LEU A 407 31.03 21.45 1.36
N LEU A 408 29.85 21.98 1.73
CA LEU A 408 29.16 23.02 0.96
C LEU A 408 29.94 24.35 0.97
N GLU A 409 30.50 24.74 2.11
CA GLU A 409 31.36 25.92 2.25
C GLU A 409 32.65 25.78 1.44
N SER A 410 33.35 24.64 1.62
CA SER A 410 34.59 24.36 0.88
C SER A 410 34.35 24.40 -0.63
N SER A 411 33.20 23.91 -1.08
CA SER A 411 32.83 23.98 -2.48
C SER A 411 32.55 25.40 -2.97
N LEU A 412 32.03 26.30 -2.12
CA LEU A 412 31.77 27.67 -2.53
C LEU A 412 33.07 28.47 -2.64
N ASP A 413 34.09 28.15 -1.86
CA ASP A 413 35.39 28.82 -1.92
C ASP A 413 36.21 28.50 -3.19
N LEU A 414 35.76 27.51 -3.97
CA LEU A 414 36.36 27.17 -5.24
C LEU A 414 36.00 28.19 -6.34
N PRO A 415 36.90 28.39 -7.33
CA PRO A 415 36.56 29.16 -8.53
C PRO A 415 35.29 28.62 -9.22
N PRO A 416 34.46 29.47 -9.85
CA PRO A 416 33.23 29.03 -10.52
C PRO A 416 33.43 27.96 -11.61
N ASP A 417 34.61 27.95 -12.23
CA ASP A 417 34.98 27.01 -13.31
C ASP A 417 35.72 25.77 -12.79
N ASP A 418 35.88 25.62 -11.48
CA ASP A 418 36.56 24.47 -10.90
C ASP A 418 35.69 23.20 -11.07
N PRO A 419 36.21 22.12 -11.71
CA PRO A 419 35.45 20.88 -11.90
C PRO A 419 35.10 20.19 -10.58
N THR A 420 35.75 20.58 -9.47
CA THR A 420 35.45 20.12 -8.11
C THR A 420 34.43 21.02 -7.39
N GLY A 421 34.03 22.15 -7.97
CA GLY A 421 32.91 22.97 -7.47
C GLY A 421 31.56 22.27 -7.62
N LEU A 422 30.63 22.57 -6.71
CA LEU A 422 29.22 22.16 -6.76
C LEU A 422 28.39 23.23 -7.46
N PRO A 423 27.37 22.86 -8.25
CA PRO A 423 26.52 23.87 -8.85
C PRO A 423 25.69 24.61 -7.77
N PRO A 424 25.60 25.95 -7.81
CA PRO A 424 25.01 26.78 -6.75
C PRO A 424 23.59 26.39 -6.31
N HIS A 425 22.77 25.90 -7.25
CA HIS A 425 21.40 25.48 -6.94
C HIS A 425 21.36 24.21 -6.08
N TYR A 426 22.31 23.28 -6.23
CA TYR A 426 22.40 22.11 -5.35
C TYR A 426 22.79 22.54 -3.94
N THR A 427 23.73 23.48 -3.82
CA THR A 427 24.15 24.05 -2.54
C THR A 427 22.96 24.71 -1.85
N ALA A 428 22.23 25.59 -2.53
CA ALA A 428 21.04 26.25 -1.96
C ALA A 428 19.98 25.24 -1.44
N MET A 429 19.74 24.16 -2.18
CA MET A 429 18.79 23.11 -1.76
C MET A 429 19.28 22.34 -0.54
N ALA A 430 20.55 21.96 -0.49
CA ALA A 430 21.13 21.26 0.66
C ALA A 430 21.12 22.15 1.92
N VAL A 431 21.47 23.44 1.78
CA VAL A 431 21.39 24.43 2.87
C VAL A 431 19.96 24.56 3.38
N THR A 432 18.97 24.64 2.49
CA THR A 432 17.54 24.69 2.87
C THR A 432 17.15 23.53 3.79
N ASN A 433 17.58 22.30 3.47
CA ASN A 433 17.28 21.14 4.30
C ASN A 433 17.89 21.26 5.70
N ILE A 434 19.15 21.73 5.79
CA ILE A 434 19.86 21.91 7.07
C ILE A 434 19.21 23.03 7.88
N THR A 435 18.90 24.18 7.27
CA THR A 435 18.26 25.31 7.95
C THR A 435 16.90 24.94 8.54
N ARG A 436 16.06 24.23 7.76
CA ARG A 436 14.72 23.79 8.23
C ARG A 436 14.77 22.81 9.38
N ARG A 437 15.86 22.04 9.52
CA ARG A 437 16.03 21.09 10.62
C ARG A 437 16.52 21.76 11.91
N ASN A 438 17.18 22.91 11.80
CA ASN A 438 17.82 23.60 12.90
C ASN A 438 17.17 24.96 13.21
N MET A 439 15.85 25.11 13.06
CA MET A 439 15.16 26.42 13.16
C MET A 439 15.30 27.16 14.50
N ALA A 440 15.95 26.59 15.51
CA ALA A 440 16.27 27.30 16.74
C ALA A 440 17.33 28.38 16.44
N SER A 441 16.97 29.66 16.58
CA SER A 441 17.85 30.80 16.25
C SER A 441 19.17 30.87 17.04
N SER A 442 19.28 30.14 18.16
CA SER A 442 20.52 29.99 18.94
C SER A 442 21.46 28.93 18.38
N ASP A 443 21.01 28.10 17.44
CA ASP A 443 21.77 26.98 16.91
C ASP A 443 22.94 27.46 16.03
N PRO A 444 24.18 27.03 16.31
CA PRO A 444 25.33 27.33 15.46
C PRO A 444 25.15 26.90 14.00
N LEU A 445 24.52 25.74 13.75
CA LEU A 445 24.31 25.23 12.39
C LEU A 445 23.29 26.09 11.63
N PHE A 446 22.26 26.59 12.32
CA PHE A 446 21.33 27.54 11.74
C PHE A 446 22.04 28.80 11.27
N LYS A 447 22.79 29.47 12.15
CA LYS A 447 23.53 30.68 11.81
C LYS A 447 24.51 30.47 10.67
N ARG A 448 25.21 29.33 10.68
CA ARG A 448 26.14 28.94 9.62
C ARG A 448 25.41 28.74 8.27
N SER A 449 24.26 28.07 8.29
CA SER A 449 23.42 27.90 7.09
C SER A 449 22.86 29.22 6.53
N ILE A 450 22.51 30.19 7.39
CA ILE A 450 22.05 31.52 6.94
C ILE A 450 23.17 32.29 6.26
N ARG A 451 24.39 32.30 6.84
CA ARG A 451 25.56 32.91 6.19
C ARG A 451 25.81 32.33 4.82
N LEU A 452 25.65 31.01 4.68
CA LEU A 452 25.83 30.34 3.41
C LEU A 452 24.79 30.75 2.36
N PHE A 453 23.56 31.07 2.76
CA PHE A 453 22.57 31.68 1.87
C PHE A 453 22.95 33.11 1.46
N GLU A 454 23.43 33.91 2.39
CA GLU A 454 23.91 35.28 2.13
C GLU A 454 25.08 35.25 1.12
N ASP A 455 26.07 34.39 1.35
CA ASP A 455 27.22 34.20 0.46
C ASP A 455 26.79 33.78 -0.96
N LEU A 456 25.80 32.87 -1.07
CA LEU A 456 25.25 32.44 -2.36
C LEU A 456 24.56 33.59 -3.11
N LEU A 457 23.85 34.47 -2.39
CA LEU A 457 23.17 35.62 -2.98
C LEU A 457 24.18 36.69 -3.41
N GLU A 458 25.16 37.02 -2.57
CA GLU A 458 26.18 38.04 -2.83
C GLU A 458 27.06 37.70 -4.04
N ARG A 459 27.43 36.42 -4.20
CA ARG A 459 28.23 35.97 -5.34
C ARG A 459 27.49 36.06 -6.68
N GLY A 460 26.17 36.22 -6.67
CA GLY A 460 25.36 36.36 -7.88
C GLY A 460 25.35 35.14 -8.80
N THR A 461 25.71 33.96 -8.27
CA THR A 461 25.86 32.70 -9.06
C THR A 461 24.56 31.91 -9.19
N LEU A 462 23.52 32.29 -8.45
CA LEU A 462 22.18 31.71 -8.54
C LEU A 462 21.41 32.26 -9.74
N ASP A 463 20.65 31.39 -10.42
CA ASP A 463 19.63 31.85 -11.37
C ASP A 463 18.43 32.49 -10.64
N GLU A 464 17.58 33.22 -11.35
CA GLU A 464 16.44 33.93 -10.76
C GLU A 464 15.46 33.01 -10.03
N SER A 465 15.31 31.75 -10.46
CA SER A 465 14.46 30.76 -9.79
C SER A 465 15.07 30.29 -8.48
N ALA A 466 16.38 30.09 -8.44
CA ALA A 466 17.11 29.71 -7.24
C ALA A 466 17.19 30.88 -6.24
N LYS A 467 17.45 32.11 -6.71
CA LYS A 467 17.38 33.33 -5.89
C LYS A 467 15.99 33.49 -5.26
N SER A 468 14.93 33.40 -6.06
CA SER A 468 13.55 33.52 -5.56
C SER A 468 13.23 32.48 -4.48
N ARG A 469 13.77 31.26 -4.61
CA ARG A 469 13.61 30.21 -3.60
C ARG A 469 14.38 30.50 -2.32
N VAL A 470 15.61 31.00 -2.42
CA VAL A 470 16.41 31.40 -1.25
C VAL A 470 15.72 32.57 -0.52
N HIS A 471 15.30 33.62 -1.24
CA HIS A 471 14.57 34.74 -0.66
C HIS A 471 13.28 34.31 0.04
N ALA A 472 12.46 33.46 -0.61
CA ALA A 472 11.23 32.94 -0.01
C ALA A 472 11.50 32.11 1.26
N GLU A 473 12.62 31.39 1.32
CA GLU A 473 13.00 30.63 2.51
C GLU A 473 13.48 31.57 3.64
N LEU A 474 14.29 32.58 3.33
CA LEU A 474 14.73 33.59 4.31
C LEU A 474 13.54 34.39 4.87
N ASP A 475 12.59 34.78 4.02
CA ASP A 475 11.34 35.45 4.42
C ASP A 475 10.52 34.56 5.35
N ARG A 476 10.37 33.26 5.01
CA ARG A 476 9.68 32.28 5.85
C ARG A 476 10.32 32.15 7.23
N LEU A 477 11.63 32.31 7.32
CA LEU A 477 12.40 32.27 8.56
C LEU A 477 12.38 33.59 9.33
N GLY A 478 11.76 34.65 8.77
CA GLY A 478 11.72 35.98 9.36
C GLY A 478 13.07 36.70 9.35
N ILE A 479 13.96 36.32 8.42
CA ILE A 479 15.29 36.91 8.29
C ILE A 479 15.21 38.03 7.25
N SER A 480 15.25 39.27 7.74
CA SER A 480 15.35 40.45 6.87
C SER A 480 16.72 40.45 6.19
N HIS A 481 16.72 40.52 4.86
CA HIS A 481 17.91 40.51 4.02
C HIS A 481 17.88 41.66 3.02
#